data_AF-A0A8B3CNA7-F1
#
_entry.id   AF-A0A8B3CNA7-F1
#
_cell.length_a   1.000
_cell.length_b   1.000
_cell.length_c   1.000
_cell.angle_alpha   90.00
_cell.angle_beta   90.00
_cell.angle_gamma   90.00
#
_symmetry.space_group_name_H-M   'P 1'
#
loop_
_entity.id
_entity.type
_entity.pdbx_description
1 polymer ?
#
loop_
_entity_poly.entity_id
_entity_poly.type
_entity_poly.pdbx_seq_one_letter_code
_entity_poly.pdbx_strand_id
1 'polypeptide(L)'
;MKNYLNGLSERTSNQTKLLEYLNKNSSEKVENRIHTIIDECIPTFLYFDQYTRLPGNVSLNDFNQRKDQNALNSNDKIFTSLLNLAGTTIEAISGAKTFEEFNSSLKALSNQISDQIFKYWTQNKHLDVELKFDSAKPEDLPPFNSGYIFRTRINNRRHRADTSFDERSSGFVWFFSF
;
A
#
# COMPACT_ATOMS: atom_id res chain seq x y z
N MET A 1 -38.49 24.53 -27.30
CA MET A 1 -38.74 24.42 -28.76
C MET A 1 -39.52 23.16 -29.15
N LYS A 2 -39.06 21.95 -28.75
CA LYS A 2 -39.77 20.67 -29.00
C LYS A 2 -41.21 20.63 -28.43
N ASN A 3 -41.39 21.10 -27.19
CA ASN A 3 -42.71 21.17 -26.54
C ASN A 3 -43.66 22.18 -27.22
N TYR A 4 -43.13 23.24 -27.81
CA TYR A 4 -43.91 24.25 -28.55
C TYR A 4 -44.41 23.71 -29.89
N LEU A 5 -43.58 22.95 -30.62
CA LEU A 5 -43.96 22.31 -31.88
C LEU A 5 -44.95 21.15 -31.68
N ASN A 6 -44.91 20.48 -30.53
CA ASN A 6 -45.88 19.42 -30.19
C ASN A 6 -47.27 19.97 -29.84
N GLY A 7 -47.37 21.21 -29.37
CA GLY A 7 -48.64 21.85 -28.97
C GLY A 7 -49.45 22.52 -30.09
N LEU A 8 -48.97 22.50 -31.35
CA LEU A 8 -49.69 23.09 -32.48
C LEU A 8 -50.71 22.10 -33.06
N SER A 9 -51.94 22.58 -33.29
CA SER A 9 -53.08 21.81 -33.82
C SER A 9 -52.88 21.35 -35.27
N GLU A 10 -52.22 22.17 -36.09
CA GLU A 10 -51.81 21.83 -37.45
C GLU A 10 -50.35 22.20 -37.66
N ARG A 11 -49.59 21.32 -38.31
CA ARG A 11 -48.14 21.48 -38.54
C ARG A 11 -47.88 21.62 -40.04
N THR A 12 -47.12 22.64 -40.40
CA THR A 12 -46.63 22.78 -41.78
C THR A 12 -45.59 21.71 -42.11
N SER A 13 -45.41 21.39 -43.39
CA SER A 13 -44.42 20.39 -43.85
C SER A 13 -43.00 20.66 -43.30
N ASN A 14 -42.59 21.93 -43.21
CA ASN A 14 -41.28 22.31 -42.68
C ASN A 14 -41.18 22.13 -41.15
N GLN A 15 -42.27 22.36 -40.41
CA GLN A 15 -42.33 22.12 -38.97
C GLN A 15 -42.30 20.63 -38.64
N THR A 16 -42.93 19.78 -39.45
CA THR A 16 -42.86 18.32 -39.33
C THR A 16 -41.44 17.82 -39.58
N LYS A 17 -40.78 18.29 -40.65
CA LYS A 17 -39.36 17.96 -40.93
C LYS A 17 -38.42 18.39 -39.81
N LEU A 18 -38.63 19.58 -39.25
CA LEU A 18 -37.83 20.08 -38.14
C LEU A 18 -38.08 19.26 -36.86
N LEU A 19 -39.32 18.89 -36.57
CA LEU A 19 -39.66 18.05 -35.42
C LEU A 19 -39.07 16.63 -35.57
N GLU A 20 -39.12 16.05 -36.77
CA GLU A 20 -38.45 14.78 -37.09
C GLU A 20 -36.94 14.88 -36.90
N TYR A 21 -36.31 15.97 -37.36
CA TYR A 21 -34.88 16.21 -37.16
C TYR A 21 -34.51 16.35 -35.67
N LEU A 22 -35.32 17.07 -34.89
CA LEU A 22 -35.13 17.25 -33.44
C LEU A 22 -35.44 15.97 -32.63
N ASN A 23 -36.36 15.13 -33.11
CA ASN A 23 -36.62 13.80 -32.55
C ASN A 23 -35.49 12.83 -32.86
N LYS A 24 -34.94 12.89 -34.07
CA LYS A 24 -33.80 12.07 -34.50
C LYS A 24 -32.50 12.47 -33.80
N ASN A 25 -32.39 13.71 -33.31
CA ASN A 25 -31.18 14.27 -32.70
C ASN A 25 -31.40 14.79 -31.26
N SER A 26 -32.36 14.24 -30.53
CA SER A 26 -32.62 14.63 -29.14
C SER A 26 -31.42 14.44 -28.22
N SER A 27 -31.39 15.20 -27.11
CA SER A 27 -30.32 15.30 -26.10
C SER A 27 -29.62 14.00 -25.71
N GLU A 28 -30.30 12.85 -25.75
CA GLU A 28 -29.68 11.53 -25.56
C GLU A 28 -28.44 11.32 -26.44
N LYS A 29 -28.41 11.85 -27.67
CA LYS A 29 -27.22 11.74 -28.52
C LYS A 29 -26.07 12.62 -28.08
N VAL A 30 -26.33 13.77 -27.48
CA VAL A 30 -25.28 14.69 -27.03
C VAL A 30 -24.66 14.16 -25.75
N GLU A 31 -25.48 13.76 -24.78
CA GLU A 31 -25.01 13.14 -23.54
C GLU A 31 -24.25 11.84 -23.83
N ASN A 32 -24.78 10.96 -24.68
CA ASN A 32 -24.07 9.74 -25.07
C ASN A 32 -22.75 10.04 -25.81
N ARG A 33 -22.71 11.08 -26.66
CA ARG A 33 -21.49 11.45 -27.37
C ARG A 33 -20.43 12.02 -26.43
N ILE A 34 -20.85 12.79 -25.42
CA ILE A 34 -19.97 13.27 -24.36
C ILE A 34 -19.44 12.10 -23.55
N HIS A 35 -20.29 11.14 -23.17
CA HIS A 35 -19.87 9.92 -22.48
C HIS A 35 -18.84 9.12 -23.29
N THR A 36 -19.05 8.90 -24.60
CA THR A 36 -18.07 8.17 -25.43
C THR A 36 -16.71 8.88 -25.50
N ILE A 37 -16.70 10.21 -25.65
CA ILE A 37 -15.45 10.98 -25.71
C ILE A 37 -14.73 10.95 -24.37
N ILE A 38 -15.48 11.08 -23.26
CA ILE A 38 -14.91 11.05 -21.91
C ILE A 38 -14.40 9.65 -21.58
N ASP A 39 -15.14 8.58 -21.87
CA ASP A 39 -14.73 7.20 -21.60
C ASP A 39 -13.41 6.83 -22.30
N GLU A 40 -13.21 7.28 -23.54
CA GLU A 40 -11.92 7.09 -24.26
C GLU A 40 -10.77 7.91 -23.64
N CYS A 41 -11.08 8.97 -22.91
CA CYS A 41 -10.10 9.88 -22.30
C CYS A 41 -9.89 9.64 -20.80
N ILE A 42 -10.68 8.77 -20.16
CA ILE A 42 -10.51 8.45 -18.74
C ILE A 42 -9.28 7.53 -18.61
N PRO A 43 -8.24 7.96 -17.88
CA PRO A 43 -7.12 7.08 -17.60
C PRO A 43 -7.57 5.96 -16.67
N THR A 44 -7.10 4.73 -16.94
CA THR A 44 -7.27 3.63 -16.00
C THR A 44 -6.45 3.91 -14.75
N PHE A 45 -7.11 4.07 -13.61
CA PHE A 45 -6.47 4.17 -12.31
C PHE A 45 -6.40 2.79 -11.65
N LEU A 46 -5.24 2.46 -11.12
CA LEU A 46 -5.07 1.31 -10.25
C LEU A 46 -5.44 1.77 -8.84
N TYR A 47 -6.61 1.35 -8.34
CA TYR A 47 -7.00 1.60 -6.96
C TYR A 47 -6.34 0.56 -6.08
N PHE A 48 -5.65 1.08 -5.09
CA PHE A 48 -4.97 0.34 -4.08
C PHE A 48 -5.68 0.70 -2.75
N ASP A 49 -6.40 -0.25 -2.13
CA ASP A 49 -7.06 -0.05 -0.83
C ASP A 49 -6.04 0.22 0.29
N GLN A 50 -6.44 0.32 1.57
CA GLN A 50 -5.47 0.31 2.68
C GLN A 50 -4.62 -0.96 2.63
N TYR A 51 -3.51 -0.91 1.88
CA TYR A 51 -2.46 -1.91 1.93
C TYR A 51 -2.10 -2.02 3.37
N THR A 52 -2.22 -3.23 3.88
CA THR A 52 -1.63 -3.55 5.16
C THR A 52 -0.16 -3.21 4.98
N ARG A 53 0.31 -2.20 5.71
CA ARG A 53 1.68 -1.70 5.55
C ARG A 53 2.58 -2.60 6.36
N LEU A 54 3.78 -2.87 5.87
CA LEU A 54 4.79 -3.49 6.70
C LEU A 54 5.02 -2.57 7.92
N PRO A 55 4.74 -3.01 9.15
CA PRO A 55 4.96 -2.18 10.32
C PRO A 55 6.46 -1.94 10.50
N GLY A 56 6.88 -0.69 10.64
CA GLY A 56 8.27 -0.36 10.94
C GLY A 56 8.70 -0.79 12.34
N ASN A 57 7.75 -1.01 13.27
CA ASN A 57 8.02 -1.52 14.61
C ASN A 57 6.98 -2.57 15.01
N VAL A 58 7.44 -3.68 15.62
CA VAL A 58 6.59 -4.75 16.15
C VAL A 58 7.02 -5.07 17.57
N SER A 59 6.10 -4.92 18.53
CA SER A 59 6.31 -5.41 19.90
C SER A 59 6.15 -6.93 19.92
N LEU A 60 7.18 -7.65 20.34
CA LEU A 60 7.14 -9.12 20.32
C LEU A 60 6.26 -9.71 21.41
N ASN A 61 6.17 -9.05 22.56
CA ASN A 61 5.29 -9.51 23.65
C ASN A 61 3.83 -9.51 23.17
N ASP A 62 3.43 -8.39 22.57
CA ASP A 62 2.12 -8.19 21.96
C ASP A 62 1.85 -9.16 20.81
N PHE A 63 2.83 -9.33 19.92
CA PHE A 63 2.74 -10.27 18.81
C PHE A 63 2.53 -11.70 19.33
N ASN A 64 3.34 -12.15 20.29
CA ASN A 64 3.23 -13.48 20.88
C ASN A 64 1.91 -13.67 21.61
N GLN A 65 1.45 -12.66 22.37
CA GLN A 65 0.15 -12.70 23.03
C GLN A 65 -0.99 -12.86 22.01
N ARG A 66 -0.97 -12.08 20.91
CA ARG A 66 -1.97 -12.22 19.83
C ARG A 66 -1.86 -13.53 19.10
N LYS A 67 -0.64 -14.05 18.91
CA LYS A 67 -0.40 -15.36 18.31
C LYS A 67 -1.00 -16.48 19.17
N ASP A 68 -0.75 -16.47 20.47
CA ASP A 68 -1.27 -17.48 21.41
C ASP A 68 -2.81 -17.45 21.50
N GLN A 69 -3.40 -16.26 21.34
CA GLN A 69 -4.85 -16.06 21.31
C GLN A 69 -5.49 -16.34 19.94
N ASN A 70 -4.71 -16.72 18.92
CA ASN A 70 -5.16 -16.84 17.52
C ASN A 70 -5.84 -15.57 16.98
N ALA A 71 -5.40 -14.39 17.44
CA ALA A 71 -5.96 -13.08 17.15
C ALA A 71 -4.97 -12.18 16.39
N LEU A 72 -4.19 -12.75 15.46
CA LEU A 72 -3.23 -12.01 14.65
C LEU A 72 -3.95 -10.97 13.78
N ASN A 73 -3.56 -9.71 13.93
CA ASN A 73 -4.08 -8.63 13.10
C ASN A 73 -3.40 -8.65 11.72
N SER A 74 -3.85 -7.78 10.81
CA SER A 74 -3.30 -7.71 9.46
C SER A 74 -1.79 -7.42 9.45
N ASN A 75 -1.31 -6.50 10.31
CA ASN A 75 0.11 -6.14 10.39
C ASN A 75 0.97 -7.32 10.89
N ASP A 76 0.47 -8.10 11.85
CA ASP A 76 1.15 -9.29 12.36
C ASP A 76 1.29 -10.37 11.26
N LYS A 77 0.27 -10.51 10.40
CA LYS A 77 0.30 -11.43 9.26
C LYS A 77 1.35 -11.00 8.24
N ILE A 78 1.43 -9.71 7.92
CA ILE A 78 2.48 -9.19 7.01
C ILE A 78 3.86 -9.35 7.60
N PHE A 79 4.02 -9.07 8.89
CA PHE A 79 5.29 -9.29 9.56
C PHE A 79 5.72 -10.76 9.46
N THR A 80 4.79 -11.69 9.69
CA THR A 80 5.04 -13.13 9.52
C THR A 80 5.38 -13.48 8.07
N SER A 81 4.68 -12.91 7.08
CA SER A 81 4.97 -13.10 5.66
C SER A 81 6.36 -12.57 5.26
N LEU A 82 6.80 -11.44 5.82
CA LEU A 82 8.14 -10.89 5.58
C LEU A 82 9.21 -11.88 6.08
N LEU A 83 9.04 -12.42 7.28
CA LEU A 83 9.96 -13.41 7.83
C LEU A 83 9.97 -14.69 6.99
N ASN A 84 8.80 -15.16 6.54
CA ASN A 84 8.68 -16.32 5.66
C ASN A 84 9.33 -16.10 4.29
N LEU A 85 9.15 -14.92 3.68
CA LEU A 85 9.82 -14.54 2.42
C LEU A 85 11.34 -14.62 2.57
N ALA A 86 11.83 -14.30 3.75
CA ALA A 86 13.23 -14.38 4.07
C ALA A 86 13.68 -15.76 4.61
N GLY A 87 12.80 -16.76 4.60
CA GLY A 87 13.10 -18.14 5.00
C GLY A 87 13.32 -18.34 6.50
N THR A 88 12.77 -17.48 7.35
CA THR A 88 12.94 -17.56 8.81
C THR A 88 11.63 -17.35 9.56
N THR A 89 11.63 -17.62 10.87
CA THR A 89 10.51 -17.34 11.77
C THR A 89 11.01 -16.62 13.02
N ILE A 90 10.10 -16.03 13.79
CA ILE A 90 10.44 -15.37 15.07
C ILE A 90 11.05 -16.40 16.02
N GLU A 91 10.52 -17.62 16.04
CA GLU A 91 10.99 -18.70 16.92
C GLU A 91 12.41 -19.13 16.54
N ALA A 92 12.72 -19.18 15.25
CA ALA A 92 14.06 -19.50 14.76
C ALA A 92 15.07 -18.41 15.18
N ILE A 93 14.66 -17.14 15.15
CA ILE A 93 15.47 -16.01 15.60
C ILE A 93 15.63 -16.05 17.13
N SER A 94 14.54 -16.21 17.89
CA SER A 94 14.57 -16.24 19.36
C SER A 94 15.19 -17.50 19.97
N GLY A 95 15.27 -18.59 19.20
CA GLY A 95 15.86 -19.85 19.63
C GLY A 95 17.40 -19.88 19.60
N ALA A 96 18.04 -18.81 19.13
CA ALA A 96 19.49 -18.66 19.16
C ALA A 96 20.01 -18.69 20.60
N LYS A 97 21.08 -19.46 20.85
CA LYS A 97 21.62 -19.65 22.22
C LYS A 97 22.62 -18.57 22.60
N THR A 98 23.22 -17.93 21.60
CA THR A 98 24.22 -16.88 21.77
C THR A 98 23.81 -15.62 21.01
N PHE A 99 24.32 -14.48 21.48
CA PHE A 99 24.12 -13.20 20.81
C PHE A 99 24.68 -13.19 19.38
N GLU A 100 25.81 -13.82 19.12
CA GLU A 100 26.43 -13.82 17.79
C GLU A 100 25.62 -14.64 16.78
N GLU A 101 25.09 -15.80 17.17
CA GLU A 101 24.17 -16.58 16.31
C GLU A 101 22.91 -15.79 15.97
N PHE A 102 22.35 -15.11 16.99
CA PHE A 102 21.19 -14.26 16.85
C PHE A 102 21.45 -13.09 15.89
N ASN A 103 22.53 -12.36 16.13
CA ASN A 103 22.92 -11.19 15.34
C ASN A 103 23.26 -11.59 13.89
N SER A 104 23.98 -12.68 13.70
CA SER A 104 24.28 -13.22 12.37
C SER A 104 23.00 -13.58 11.61
N SER A 105 22.02 -14.20 12.29
CA SER A 105 20.73 -14.57 11.68
C SER A 105 19.93 -13.32 11.29
N LEU A 106 19.85 -12.32 12.17
CA LEU A 106 19.22 -11.03 11.85
C LEU A 106 19.91 -10.30 10.69
N LYS A 107 21.24 -10.40 10.61
CA LYS A 107 21.99 -9.76 9.53
C LYS A 107 21.77 -10.45 8.19
N ALA A 108 21.78 -11.79 8.16
CA ALA A 108 21.45 -12.56 6.97
C ALA A 108 20.03 -12.22 6.47
N LEU A 109 19.07 -12.17 7.39
CA LEU A 109 17.69 -11.77 7.13
C LEU A 109 17.59 -10.35 6.53
N SER A 110 18.27 -9.38 7.12
CA SER A 110 18.33 -7.99 6.63
C SER A 110 18.89 -7.90 5.20
N ASN A 111 19.94 -8.65 4.91
CA ASN A 111 20.55 -8.71 3.59
C ASN A 111 19.59 -9.32 2.56
N GLN A 112 18.96 -10.45 2.89
CA GLN A 112 18.02 -11.12 1.99
C GLN A 112 16.81 -10.24 1.66
N ILE A 113 16.25 -9.55 2.66
CA ILE A 113 15.16 -8.60 2.45
C ILE A 113 15.62 -7.45 1.56
N SER A 114 16.80 -6.87 1.84
CA SER A 114 17.38 -5.81 1.01
C SER A 114 17.53 -6.24 -0.45
N ASP A 115 18.05 -7.44 -0.70
CA ASP A 115 18.25 -7.96 -2.05
C ASP A 115 16.92 -8.13 -2.81
N GLN A 116 15.89 -8.66 -2.15
CA GLN A 116 14.56 -8.81 -2.77
C GLN A 116 13.91 -7.46 -3.10
N ILE A 117 14.01 -6.51 -2.17
CA ILE A 117 13.41 -5.17 -2.25
C ILE A 117 14.12 -4.32 -3.32
N PHE A 118 15.45 -4.22 -3.26
CA PHE A 118 16.23 -3.36 -4.14
C PHE A 118 16.49 -3.97 -5.52
N LYS A 119 16.11 -5.23 -5.75
CA LYS A 119 15.97 -5.78 -7.10
C LYS A 119 15.02 -4.94 -7.96
N TYR A 120 13.94 -4.43 -7.37
CA TYR A 120 12.91 -3.68 -8.10
C TYR A 120 13.02 -2.17 -7.89
N TRP A 121 13.59 -1.70 -6.77
CA TRP A 121 13.79 -0.28 -6.51
C TRP A 121 15.13 0.24 -7.07
N THR A 122 15.12 0.75 -8.29
CA THR A 122 16.34 1.22 -8.98
C THR A 122 16.72 2.67 -8.69
N GLN A 123 15.81 3.48 -8.13
CA GLN A 123 15.99 4.93 -7.95
C GLN A 123 17.07 5.29 -6.91
N ASN A 124 17.27 4.47 -5.88
CA ASN A 124 18.30 4.70 -4.87
C ASN A 124 18.94 3.38 -4.42
N LYS A 125 20.12 3.09 -5.00
CA LYS A 125 20.92 1.88 -4.72
C LYS A 125 21.75 1.96 -3.44
N HIS A 126 21.63 3.05 -2.68
CA HIS A 126 22.39 3.27 -1.43
C HIS A 126 21.56 3.03 -0.18
N LEU A 127 20.36 2.47 -0.33
CA LEU A 127 19.49 2.10 0.77
C LEU A 127 19.65 0.62 1.05
N ASP A 128 19.68 0.26 2.32
CA ASP A 128 19.60 -1.12 2.79
C ASP A 128 18.53 -1.19 3.88
N VAL A 129 17.82 -2.32 3.93
CA VAL A 129 16.92 -2.63 5.04
C VAL A 129 17.75 -3.24 6.15
N GLU A 130 17.64 -2.68 7.35
CA GLU A 130 18.28 -3.17 8.56
C GLU A 130 17.22 -3.54 9.59
N LEU A 131 17.25 -4.79 10.02
CA LEU A 131 16.39 -5.26 11.08
C LEU A 131 17.15 -5.19 12.40
N LYS A 132 16.53 -4.56 13.38
CA LYS A 132 17.06 -4.43 14.73
C LYS A 132 16.12 -5.09 15.72
N PHE A 133 16.72 -5.56 16.79
CA PHE A 133 16.01 -6.14 17.91
C PHE A 133 16.50 -5.47 19.17
N ASP A 134 15.68 -4.54 19.65
CA ASP A 134 16.06 -3.63 20.72
C ASP A 134 15.16 -3.84 21.94
N SER A 135 15.70 -3.54 23.12
CA SER A 135 14.87 -3.40 24.31
C SER A 135 14.01 -2.15 24.20
N ALA A 136 12.76 -2.26 24.62
CA ALA A 136 11.84 -1.14 24.71
C ALA A 136 12.35 -0.05 25.66
N LYS A 137 11.98 1.21 25.40
CA LYS A 137 12.25 2.33 26.30
C LYS A 137 10.99 2.68 27.09
N PRO A 138 11.06 2.88 28.42
CA PRO A 138 9.87 3.14 29.25
C PRO A 138 9.06 4.38 28.83
N GLU A 139 9.71 5.35 28.21
CA GLU A 139 9.10 6.61 27.73
C GLU A 139 8.52 6.51 26.32
N ASP A 140 8.72 5.39 25.61
CA ASP A 140 8.07 5.16 24.33
C ASP A 140 6.54 5.04 24.51
N LEU A 141 5.78 5.22 23.43
CA LEU A 141 4.34 5.00 23.47
C LEU A 141 4.01 3.50 23.52
N PRO A 142 2.98 3.06 24.28
CA PRO A 142 2.47 1.70 24.20
C PRO A 142 2.09 1.33 22.74
N PRO A 143 2.35 0.09 22.29
CA PRO A 143 2.90 -1.06 23.01
C PRO A 143 4.44 -1.17 22.99
N PHE A 144 5.15 -0.11 22.56
CA PHE A 144 6.60 -0.14 22.36
C PHE A 144 7.43 0.21 23.60
N ASN A 145 6.75 0.35 24.75
CA ASN A 145 7.33 0.80 26.01
C ASN A 145 7.75 -0.31 26.96
N SER A 146 7.57 -1.58 26.56
CA SER A 146 8.00 -2.74 27.35
C SER A 146 8.48 -3.91 26.46
N GLY A 147 9.29 -4.80 27.04
CA GLY A 147 9.77 -6.01 26.36
C GLY A 147 10.80 -5.73 25.26
N TYR A 148 10.71 -6.53 24.19
CA TYR A 148 11.58 -6.44 23.02
C TYR A 148 10.80 -5.98 21.80
N ILE A 149 11.41 -5.05 21.07
CA ILE A 149 10.84 -4.44 19.89
C ILE A 149 11.68 -4.86 18.69
N PHE A 150 11.02 -5.49 17.73
CA PHE A 150 11.57 -5.68 16.42
C PHE A 150 11.38 -4.39 15.61
N ARG A 151 12.45 -3.87 15.03
CA ARG A 151 12.44 -2.60 14.29
C ARG A 151 12.97 -2.81 12.88
N THR A 152 12.17 -2.45 11.89
CA THR A 152 12.61 -2.35 10.50
C THR A 152 13.10 -0.93 10.25
N ARG A 153 14.35 -0.80 9.87
CA ARG A 153 15.03 0.47 9.64
C ARG A 153 15.59 0.54 8.23
N ILE A 154 15.74 1.76 7.73
CA ILE A 154 16.37 2.04 6.44
C ILE A 154 17.70 2.72 6.72
N ASN A 155 18.77 2.01 6.40
CA ASN A 155 20.12 2.54 6.41
C ASN A 155 20.43 3.19 5.05
N ASN A 156 20.79 4.46 5.06
CA ASN A 156 21.24 5.17 3.87
C ASN A 156 22.76 5.29 3.87
N ARG A 157 23.44 4.46 3.09
CA ARG A 157 24.91 4.45 2.98
C ARG A 157 25.48 5.76 2.44
N ARG A 158 24.77 6.46 1.55
CA ARG A 158 25.24 7.72 0.95
C ARG A 158 25.27 8.86 1.97
N HIS A 159 24.23 8.97 2.78
CA HIS A 159 24.08 10.04 3.76
C HIS A 159 24.44 9.63 5.19
N ARG A 160 24.79 8.35 5.41
CA ARG A 160 25.10 7.77 6.72
C ARG A 160 23.99 8.05 7.74
N ALA A 161 22.75 7.83 7.31
CA ALA A 161 21.55 8.10 8.10
C ALA A 161 20.79 6.81 8.38
N ASP A 162 20.29 6.68 9.60
CA ASP A 162 19.42 5.60 10.05
C ASP A 162 18.04 6.17 10.35
N THR A 163 17.02 5.70 9.62
CA THR A 163 15.64 6.20 9.71
C THR A 163 14.68 5.04 9.95
N SER A 164 13.58 5.30 10.66
CA SER A 164 12.53 4.29 10.78
C SER A 164 11.90 4.06 9.41
N PHE A 165 11.51 2.82 9.13
CA PHE A 165 10.80 2.49 7.91
C PHE A 165 9.49 3.29 7.76
N ASP A 166 8.78 3.53 8.87
CA ASP A 166 7.51 4.27 8.89
C ASP A 166 7.67 5.77 8.59
N GLU A 167 8.87 6.34 8.77
CA GLU A 167 9.17 7.77 8.54
C GLU A 167 9.49 8.08 7.07
N ARG A 168 9.55 7.06 6.20
CA ARG A 168 9.80 7.24 4.77
C ARG A 168 8.51 7.61 4.04
N SER A 169 8.64 8.22 2.87
CA SER A 169 7.49 8.64 2.05
C SER A 169 6.51 7.50 1.83
N SER A 170 5.20 7.79 1.83
CA SER A 170 4.18 6.75 1.67
C SER A 170 4.35 5.91 0.40
N GLY A 171 4.87 6.49 -0.69
CA GLY A 171 5.19 5.74 -1.93
C GLY A 171 6.33 4.74 -1.77
N PHE A 172 7.32 5.04 -0.93
CA PHE A 172 8.39 4.09 -0.57
C PHE A 172 7.81 2.95 0.25
N VAL A 173 7.09 3.26 1.34
CA VAL A 173 6.45 2.26 2.20
C VAL A 173 5.48 1.37 1.40
N TRP A 174 4.72 1.97 0.48
CA TRP A 174 3.78 1.26 -0.40
C TRP A 174 4.44 0.26 -1.31
N PHE A 175 5.55 0.64 -1.95
CA PHE A 175 6.26 -0.27 -2.84
C PHE A 175 6.73 -1.56 -2.11
N PHE A 176 6.91 -1.49 -0.80
CA PHE A 176 7.35 -2.59 0.05
C PHE A 176 6.23 -3.19 0.91
N SER A 177 4.99 -2.78 0.68
CA SER A 177 3.79 -3.37 1.29
C SER A 177 3.15 -4.28 0.25
N PHE A 178 3.16 -5.59 0.48
CA PHE A 178 2.67 -6.62 -0.44
C PHE A 178 1.64 -7.53 0.22
#